data_AF-A0A9D6IR41-F1
#
_entry.id   AF-A0A9D6IR41-F1
#
_cell.length_a   1.000
_cell.length_b   1.000
_cell.length_c   1.000
_cell.angle_alpha   90.00
_cell.angle_beta   90.00
_cell.angle_gamma   90.00
#
_symmetry.space_group_name_H-M   'P 1'
#
loop_
_entity.id
_entity.type
_entity.pdbx_description
1 polymer ?
#
loop_
_entity_poly.entity_id
_entity_poly.type
_entity_poly.pdbx_seq_one_letter_code
_entity_poly.pdbx_strand_id
1 'polypeptide(L)'
;MRTSEEAMTLDIRTLPGEAYLVGTAEDVSAAPEIFDRAARALAEHGVEPMSVKAYGPRAAMAEASRALAVPATFLESRSVGLQIWAVQGEVASAAGGRLWNGGDFRVLHVPCVRGSGGSAPRQAESMFAKAGELLAAHGFAWRHVARTWIYLARLLDWYGEFNGVRTEVYRRAGLTAFPASTGIQGRTDGEECQMDLLAVDGLPVRLIRTTPRQSEAFAYGSAFSRGAVVGRTIHVSGTASIGADGRTLHVGDPEAQFAETLDNVAALLSAEGARLKDVVSATLFCRDEGVLESCLARRLAPFPFVPVVAHVCRPDLLVEIEAVAAV
;
A
#
# COMPACT_ATOMS: atom_id res chain seq x y z
N MET A 1 10.99 -8.51 30.26
CA MET A 1 10.42 -7.15 30.28
C MET A 1 11.32 -6.31 29.39
N ARG A 2 10.89 -6.05 28.15
CA ARG A 2 11.65 -5.22 27.20
C ARG A 2 11.59 -3.76 27.67
N THR A 3 12.68 -3.01 27.52
CA THR A 3 12.74 -1.58 27.89
C THR A 3 11.87 -0.75 26.93
N SER A 4 11.41 0.44 27.35
CA SER A 4 10.52 1.30 26.55
C SER A 4 11.11 1.71 25.19
N GLU A 5 12.43 1.73 25.04
CA GLU A 5 13.12 1.97 23.76
C GLU A 5 13.05 0.77 22.78
N GLU A 6 12.74 -0.45 23.24
CA GLU A 6 12.58 -1.63 22.36
C GLU A 6 11.13 -1.82 21.84
N ALA A 7 10.17 -1.04 22.32
CA ALA A 7 8.74 -1.17 22.00
C ALA A 7 8.26 -0.31 20.82
N MET A 8 9.14 0.53 20.27
CA MET A 8 8.86 1.47 19.19
C MET A 8 10.06 1.54 18.22
N THR A 9 9.80 1.41 16.93
CA THR A 9 10.80 1.56 15.86
C THR A 9 10.42 2.69 14.91
N LEU A 10 11.44 3.32 14.31
CA LEU A 10 11.30 4.23 13.18
C LEU A 10 12.51 4.03 12.27
N ASP A 11 12.33 3.22 11.23
CA ASP A 11 13.32 2.99 10.19
C ASP A 11 13.21 4.09 9.14
N ILE A 12 14.36 4.69 8.78
CA ILE A 12 14.46 5.75 7.79
C ILE A 12 15.41 5.28 6.70
N ARG A 13 14.93 5.21 5.46
CA ARG A 13 15.70 4.86 4.27
C ARG A 13 15.70 6.05 3.32
N THR A 14 16.88 6.60 3.05
CA THR A 14 17.04 7.74 2.14
C THR A 14 17.59 7.27 0.79
N LEU A 15 17.07 7.88 -0.26
CA LEU A 15 17.57 7.81 -1.63
C LEU A 15 17.88 9.24 -2.10
N PRO A 16 18.61 9.42 -3.21
CA PRO A 16 18.79 10.74 -3.80
C PRO A 16 17.44 11.41 -4.12
N GLY A 17 17.07 12.42 -3.32
CA GLY A 17 15.83 13.19 -3.46
C GLY A 17 14.58 12.54 -2.86
N GLU A 18 14.68 11.42 -2.15
CA GLU A 18 13.52 10.73 -1.57
C GLU A 18 13.84 10.13 -0.19
N ALA A 19 12.83 9.97 0.65
CA ALA A 19 12.94 9.26 1.92
C ALA A 19 11.72 8.37 2.17
N TYR A 20 11.96 7.22 2.78
CA TYR A 20 10.94 6.27 3.22
C TYR A 20 11.07 6.09 4.72
N LEU A 21 10.00 6.33 5.45
CA LEU A 21 9.94 6.14 6.88
C LEU A 21 8.93 5.04 7.20
N VAL A 22 9.34 4.08 8.02
CA VAL A 22 8.49 3.00 8.50
C VAL A 22 8.60 2.96 10.02
N GLY A 23 7.51 3.31 10.70
CA GLY A 23 7.44 3.31 12.17
C GLY A 23 6.44 2.30 12.69
N THR A 24 6.75 1.68 13.83
CA THR A 24 5.82 0.80 14.54
C THR A 24 5.91 1.02 16.04
N ALA A 25 4.79 0.87 16.76
CA ALA A 25 4.79 0.70 18.20
C ALA A 25 3.63 -0.21 18.64
N GLU A 26 3.88 -1.03 19.66
CA GLU A 26 2.85 -1.88 20.25
C GLU A 26 1.82 -1.07 21.05
N ASP A 27 2.29 -0.02 21.76
CA ASP A 27 1.43 0.86 22.56
C ASP A 27 0.97 2.09 21.75
N VAL A 28 -0.34 2.29 21.70
CA VAL A 28 -1.00 3.43 21.06
C VAL A 28 -0.59 4.77 21.68
N SER A 29 -0.20 4.78 22.95
CA SER A 29 0.30 5.98 23.63
C SER A 29 1.58 6.54 23.00
N ALA A 30 2.35 5.71 22.28
CA ALA A 30 3.56 6.11 21.56
C ALA A 30 3.27 6.81 20.22
N ALA A 31 2.00 6.90 19.79
CA ALA A 31 1.65 7.49 18.50
C ALA A 31 2.17 8.94 18.34
N PRO A 32 1.95 9.87 19.28
CA PRO A 32 2.46 11.24 19.12
C PRO A 32 3.99 11.26 18.94
N GLU A 33 4.71 10.44 19.71
CA GLU A 33 6.18 10.37 19.64
C GLU A 33 6.69 9.87 18.28
N ILE A 34 6.09 8.82 17.70
CA ILE A 34 6.45 8.33 16.37
C ILE A 34 6.29 9.42 15.32
N PHE A 35 5.14 10.11 15.32
CA PHE A 35 4.83 11.14 14.34
C PHE A 35 5.73 12.37 14.49
N ASP A 36 6.04 12.77 15.72
CA ASP A 36 6.98 13.86 16.00
C ASP A 36 8.41 13.51 15.55
N ARG A 37 8.86 12.28 15.78
CA ARG A 37 10.16 11.80 15.30
C ARG A 37 10.21 11.78 13.78
N ALA A 38 9.14 11.33 13.13
CA ALA A 38 9.03 11.37 11.68
C ALA A 38 9.07 12.81 11.13
N ALA A 39 8.32 13.74 11.74
CA ALA A 39 8.34 15.15 11.36
C ALA A 39 9.74 15.77 11.46
N ARG A 40 10.48 15.47 12.54
CA ARG A 40 11.88 15.90 12.69
C ARG A 40 12.78 15.32 11.61
N ALA A 41 12.69 14.02 11.35
CA ALA A 41 13.48 13.37 10.30
C ALA A 41 13.23 13.96 8.91
N LEU A 42 11.97 14.25 8.58
CA LEU A 42 11.60 14.89 7.31
C LEU A 42 12.25 16.28 7.17
N ALA A 43 12.21 17.08 8.24
CA ALA A 43 12.85 18.39 8.28
C ALA A 43 14.38 18.31 8.17
N GLU A 44 15.01 17.38 8.89
CA GLU A 44 16.46 17.15 8.86
C GLU A 44 16.95 16.72 7.47
N HIS A 45 16.17 15.92 6.75
CA HIS A 45 16.48 15.48 5.40
C HIS A 45 16.03 16.45 4.30
N GLY A 46 15.32 17.53 4.64
CA GLY A 46 14.84 18.52 3.67
C GLY A 46 13.88 17.94 2.62
N VAL A 47 13.02 17.00 3.04
CA VAL A 47 12.05 16.32 2.17
C VAL A 47 10.62 16.58 2.66
N GLU A 48 9.67 16.54 1.73
CA GLU A 48 8.26 16.74 2.02
C GLU A 48 7.42 15.45 1.84
N PRO A 49 6.52 15.12 2.79
CA PRO A 49 5.73 13.87 2.75
C PRO A 49 4.75 13.77 1.59
N MET A 50 5.04 12.99 0.57
CA MET A 50 4.15 12.75 -0.57
C MET A 50 2.96 11.83 -0.24
N SER A 51 3.21 10.81 0.59
CA SER A 51 2.20 9.85 1.05
C SER A 51 2.41 9.55 2.52
N VAL A 52 1.32 9.50 3.28
CA VAL A 52 1.31 9.11 4.70
C VAL A 52 0.21 8.07 4.89
N LYS A 53 0.58 6.91 5.45
CA LYS A 53 -0.35 5.89 5.93
C LYS A 53 -0.16 5.70 7.43
N ALA A 54 -1.27 5.74 8.16
CA ALA A 54 -1.34 5.60 9.59
C ALA A 54 -2.24 4.41 9.94
N TYR A 55 -1.71 3.49 10.73
CA TYR A 55 -2.39 2.28 11.16
C TYR A 55 -2.53 2.37 12.68
N GLY A 56 -3.76 2.19 13.19
CA GLY A 56 -4.02 2.27 14.62
C GLY A 56 -5.44 2.74 14.93
N PRO A 57 -5.76 2.97 16.21
CA PRO A 57 -7.04 3.56 16.57
C PRO A 57 -7.18 4.94 15.94
N ARG A 58 -8.28 5.13 15.19
CA ARG A 58 -8.55 6.31 14.36
C ARG A 58 -8.28 7.63 15.09
N ALA A 59 -8.82 7.79 16.30
CA ALA A 59 -8.71 9.04 17.06
C ALA A 59 -7.25 9.38 17.38
N ALA A 60 -6.49 8.41 17.89
CA ALA A 60 -5.08 8.59 18.21
C ALA A 60 -4.24 8.89 16.96
N MET A 61 -4.48 8.15 15.87
CA MET A 61 -3.75 8.38 14.62
C MET A 61 -4.07 9.73 14.00
N ALA A 62 -5.35 10.13 14.00
CA ALA A 62 -5.78 11.40 13.43
C ALA A 62 -5.28 12.62 14.21
N GLU A 63 -5.08 12.48 15.52
CA GLU A 63 -4.44 13.49 16.35
C GLU A 63 -2.94 13.55 16.07
N ALA A 64 -2.24 12.41 16.14
CA ALA A 64 -0.80 12.34 15.93
C ALA A 64 -0.37 12.80 14.53
N SER A 65 -1.15 12.46 13.49
CA SER A 65 -0.84 12.82 12.10
C SER A 65 -0.85 14.33 11.83
N ARG A 66 -1.45 15.14 12.72
CA ARG A 66 -1.44 16.61 12.59
C ARG A 66 -0.01 17.17 12.60
N ALA A 67 0.93 16.49 13.24
CA ALA A 67 2.34 16.85 13.26
C ALA A 67 2.97 16.90 11.84
N LEU A 68 2.41 16.16 10.88
CA LEU A 68 2.91 16.11 9.50
C LEU A 68 2.23 17.15 8.59
N ALA A 69 1.12 17.75 9.02
CA ALA A 69 0.35 18.75 8.28
C ALA A 69 -0.02 18.37 6.82
N VAL A 70 -0.16 17.07 6.54
CA VAL A 70 -0.56 16.54 5.23
C VAL A 70 -1.71 15.53 5.36
N PRO A 71 -2.48 15.28 4.29
CA PRO A 71 -3.47 14.21 4.28
C PRO A 71 -2.82 12.85 4.53
N ALA A 72 -3.45 12.05 5.40
CA ALA A 72 -3.01 10.70 5.73
C ALA A 72 -4.13 9.69 5.49
N THR A 73 -3.76 8.50 5.01
CA THR A 73 -4.66 7.35 4.96
C THR A 73 -4.68 6.66 6.30
N PHE A 74 -5.88 6.40 6.81
CA PHE A 74 -6.06 5.76 8.12
C PHE A 74 -6.69 4.40 7.97
N LEU A 75 -6.09 3.40 8.60
CA LEU A 75 -6.67 2.08 8.76
C LEU A 75 -6.72 1.72 10.24
N GLU A 76 -7.85 1.17 10.67
CA GLU A 76 -7.95 0.60 12.01
C GLU A 76 -6.93 -0.53 12.19
N SER A 77 -6.15 -0.41 13.26
CA SER A 77 -5.25 -1.45 13.78
C SER A 77 -5.20 -1.33 15.29
N ARG A 78 -4.79 -2.40 15.99
CA ARG A 78 -4.56 -2.37 17.43
C ARG A 78 -3.23 -1.71 17.80
N SER A 79 -2.21 -1.95 16.99
CA SER A 79 -0.88 -1.36 17.12
C SER A 79 -0.77 -0.06 16.32
N VAL A 80 0.27 0.71 16.60
CA VAL A 80 0.66 1.88 15.82
C VAL A 80 1.53 1.43 14.65
N GLY A 81 1.17 1.89 13.46
CA GLY A 81 1.98 1.80 12.26
C GLY A 81 2.02 3.14 11.54
N LEU A 82 3.19 3.51 11.03
CA LEU A 82 3.40 4.70 10.22
C LEU A 82 4.20 4.32 8.98
N GLN A 83 3.72 4.73 7.81
CA GLN A 83 4.51 4.70 6.59
C GLN A 83 4.47 6.08 5.94
N ILE A 84 5.65 6.62 5.62
CA ILE A 84 5.78 7.87 4.87
C ILE A 84 6.67 7.63 3.68
N TRP A 85 6.24 8.10 2.52
CA TRP A 85 7.12 8.37 1.40
C TRP A 85 7.20 9.88 1.22
N ALA A 86 8.41 10.43 1.20
CA ALA A 86 8.70 11.84 1.10
C ALA A 86 9.71 12.11 -0.03
N VAL A 87 9.64 13.30 -0.59
CA VAL A 87 10.42 13.71 -1.77
C VAL A 87 11.00 15.10 -1.58
N GLN A 88 12.14 15.36 -2.21
CA GLN A 88 12.72 16.69 -2.29
C GLN A 88 12.13 17.45 -3.49
N GLY A 89 11.98 18.76 -3.36
CA GLY A 89 11.54 19.64 -4.44
C GLY A 89 10.14 20.19 -4.22
N GLU A 90 9.54 20.70 -5.30
CA GLU A 90 8.25 21.38 -5.24
C GLU A 90 7.12 20.35 -5.08
N VAL A 91 6.53 20.30 -3.89
CA VAL A 91 5.30 19.56 -3.66
C VAL A 91 4.18 20.49 -3.29
N ALA A 92 3.16 20.54 -4.14
CA ALA A 92 1.98 21.34 -3.91
C ALA A 92 0.88 20.49 -3.27
N SER A 93 0.18 21.09 -2.30
CA SER A 93 -1.15 20.62 -1.90
C SER A 93 -2.08 20.73 -3.10
N ALA A 94 -2.69 19.62 -3.49
CA ALA A 94 -3.61 19.51 -4.61
C ALA A 94 -5.00 19.20 -4.07
N ALA A 95 -6.07 19.58 -4.79
CA ALA A 95 -7.42 19.18 -4.43
C ALA A 95 -7.49 17.64 -4.26
N GLY A 96 -7.68 17.18 -3.02
CA GLY A 96 -7.74 15.76 -2.66
C GLY A 96 -6.40 15.02 -2.62
N GLY A 97 -5.25 15.67 -2.78
CA GLY A 97 -3.96 14.96 -2.84
C GLY A 97 -2.73 15.85 -2.76
N ARG A 98 -1.59 15.30 -3.20
CA ARG A 98 -0.32 15.99 -3.31
C ARG A 98 0.28 15.80 -4.69
N LEU A 99 0.85 16.86 -5.24
CA LEU A 99 1.45 16.89 -6.57
C LEU A 99 2.93 17.27 -6.47
N TRP A 100 3.81 16.34 -6.85
CA TRP A 100 5.24 16.57 -6.96
C TRP A 100 5.59 16.92 -8.40
N ASN A 101 6.18 18.10 -8.61
CA ASN A 101 6.66 18.56 -9.91
C ASN A 101 8.18 18.43 -9.97
N GLY A 102 8.66 17.48 -10.77
CA GLY A 102 10.09 17.21 -10.99
C GLY A 102 10.72 18.01 -12.12
N GLY A 103 9.99 18.96 -12.72
CA GLY A 103 10.40 19.70 -13.91
C GLY A 103 9.96 19.00 -15.21
N ASP A 104 10.52 17.83 -15.51
CA ASP A 104 10.17 17.01 -16.68
C ASP A 104 9.15 15.90 -16.38
N PHE A 105 8.86 15.67 -15.10
CA PHE A 105 7.83 14.75 -14.66
C PHE A 105 6.90 15.34 -13.61
N ARG A 106 5.74 14.69 -13.45
CA ARG A 106 4.76 14.99 -12.42
C ARG A 106 4.28 13.70 -11.79
N VAL A 107 4.20 13.69 -10.46
CA VAL A 107 3.63 12.58 -9.70
C VAL A 107 2.50 13.10 -8.83
N LEU A 108 1.33 12.49 -8.91
CA LEU A 108 0.15 12.80 -8.11
C LEU A 108 -0.14 11.63 -7.17
N HIS A 109 -0.19 11.89 -5.88
CA HIS A 109 -0.70 10.96 -4.88
C HIS A 109 -2.03 11.46 -4.33
N VAL A 110 -3.07 10.64 -4.38
CA VAL A 110 -4.41 10.98 -3.89
C VAL A 110 -4.79 9.94 -2.84
N PRO A 111 -4.69 10.27 -1.53
CA PRO A 111 -5.11 9.37 -0.46
C PRO A 111 -6.61 9.47 -0.19
N CYS A 112 -7.18 8.46 0.48
CA CYS A 112 -8.53 8.51 1.05
C CYS A 112 -9.65 8.87 0.06
N VAL A 113 -9.56 8.44 -1.20
CA VAL A 113 -10.68 8.57 -2.13
C VAL A 113 -11.81 7.66 -1.63
N ARG A 114 -12.95 8.28 -1.34
CA ARG A 114 -14.16 7.61 -0.83
C ARG A 114 -15.33 7.90 -1.75
N GLY A 115 -16.20 6.91 -1.89
CA GLY A 115 -17.45 7.03 -2.63
C GLY A 115 -18.65 7.21 -1.72
N SER A 116 -19.81 7.40 -2.33
CA SER A 116 -21.11 7.34 -1.65
C SER A 116 -22.01 6.32 -2.35
N GLY A 117 -22.97 5.75 -1.62
CA GLY A 117 -23.92 4.80 -2.19
C GLY A 117 -24.64 3.99 -1.13
N GLY A 118 -25.86 3.53 -1.44
CA GLY A 118 -26.65 2.71 -0.53
C GLY A 118 -26.21 1.25 -0.42
N SER A 119 -25.23 0.81 -1.22
CA SER A 119 -24.65 -0.54 -1.18
C SER A 119 -23.15 -0.50 -1.45
N ALA A 120 -22.43 -1.57 -1.07
CA ALA A 120 -20.98 -1.67 -1.23
C ALA A 120 -20.51 -1.48 -2.70
N PRO A 121 -21.11 -2.16 -3.70
CA PRO A 121 -20.70 -1.96 -5.10
C PRO A 121 -20.98 -0.54 -5.60
N ARG A 122 -22.08 0.09 -5.18
CA ARG A 122 -22.40 1.49 -5.53
C ARG A 122 -21.42 2.47 -4.92
N GLN A 123 -21.01 2.23 -3.67
CA GLN A 123 -19.96 3.05 -3.06
C GLN A 123 -18.64 2.91 -3.83
N ALA A 124 -18.27 1.69 -4.25
CA ALA A 124 -17.09 1.46 -5.07
C ALA A 124 -17.17 2.17 -6.44
N GLU A 125 -18.31 2.10 -7.13
CA GLU A 125 -18.53 2.81 -8.40
C GLU A 125 -18.32 4.33 -8.22
N SER A 126 -18.91 4.90 -7.17
CA SER A 126 -18.76 6.32 -6.82
C SER A 126 -17.30 6.68 -6.46
N MET A 127 -16.62 5.82 -5.71
CA MET A 127 -15.21 6.00 -5.33
C MET A 127 -14.31 6.05 -6.58
N PHE A 128 -14.50 5.13 -7.53
CA PHE A 128 -13.76 5.13 -8.79
C PHE A 128 -14.11 6.34 -9.67
N ALA A 129 -15.38 6.76 -9.72
CA ALA A 129 -15.77 7.97 -10.45
C ALA A 129 -15.05 9.21 -9.90
N LYS A 130 -15.06 9.37 -8.57
CA LYS A 130 -14.36 10.47 -7.88
C LYS A 130 -12.85 10.42 -8.08
N ALA A 131 -12.24 9.23 -8.08
CA ALA A 131 -10.83 9.08 -8.44
C ALA A 131 -10.55 9.58 -9.86
N GLY A 132 -11.42 9.26 -10.82
CA GLY A 132 -11.34 9.75 -12.20
C GLY A 132 -11.45 11.27 -12.30
N GLU A 133 -12.37 11.88 -11.54
CA GLU A 133 -12.54 13.34 -11.47
C GLU A 133 -11.29 14.03 -10.88
N LEU A 134 -10.73 13.47 -9.79
CA LEU A 134 -9.51 13.99 -9.17
C LEU A 134 -8.32 13.89 -10.12
N LEU A 135 -8.16 12.76 -10.84
CA LEU A 135 -7.15 12.63 -11.88
C LEU A 135 -7.31 13.72 -12.95
N ALA A 136 -8.51 13.88 -13.49
CA ALA A 136 -8.79 14.86 -14.55
C ALA A 136 -8.55 16.30 -14.09
N ALA A 137 -8.92 16.64 -12.84
CA ALA A 137 -8.70 17.96 -12.25
C ALA A 137 -7.22 18.35 -12.18
N HIS A 138 -6.32 17.37 -12.11
CA HIS A 138 -4.86 17.57 -12.09
C HIS A 138 -4.20 17.31 -13.45
N GLY A 139 -4.99 17.12 -14.52
CA GLY A 139 -4.49 16.83 -15.86
C GLY A 139 -3.94 15.40 -16.02
N PHE A 140 -4.33 14.48 -15.15
CA PHE A 140 -4.05 13.05 -15.26
C PHE A 140 -5.25 12.28 -15.81
N ALA A 141 -5.01 11.04 -16.22
CA ALA A 141 -6.02 10.07 -16.61
C ALA A 141 -5.67 8.70 -16.04
N TRP A 142 -6.62 7.75 -16.09
CA TRP A 142 -6.41 6.39 -15.59
C TRP A 142 -5.17 5.69 -16.16
N ARG A 143 -4.78 5.98 -17.41
CA ARG A 143 -3.56 5.45 -18.03
C ARG A 143 -2.26 5.88 -17.34
N HIS A 144 -2.29 6.95 -16.55
CA HIS A 144 -1.15 7.44 -15.78
C HIS A 144 -1.08 6.77 -14.39
N VAL A 145 -2.11 6.04 -13.97
CA VAL A 145 -2.14 5.42 -12.63
C VAL A 145 -1.22 4.20 -12.62
N ALA A 146 -0.15 4.29 -11.82
CA ALA A 146 0.84 3.23 -11.68
C ALA A 146 0.50 2.28 -10.51
N ARG A 147 -0.09 2.82 -9.42
CA ARG A 147 -0.37 2.07 -8.20
C ARG A 147 -1.71 2.49 -7.58
N THR A 148 -2.48 1.52 -7.10
CA THR A 148 -3.64 1.73 -6.25
C THR A 148 -3.53 0.91 -4.95
N TRP A 149 -4.10 1.42 -3.87
CA TRP A 149 -4.34 0.69 -2.64
C TRP A 149 -5.82 0.80 -2.32
N ILE A 150 -6.50 -0.33 -2.20
CA ILE A 150 -7.95 -0.36 -2.09
C ILE A 150 -8.31 -1.19 -0.86
N TYR A 151 -9.02 -0.55 0.05
CA TYR A 151 -9.34 -1.09 1.37
C TYR A 151 -10.84 -1.31 1.45
N LEU A 152 -11.27 -2.54 1.75
CA LEU A 152 -12.67 -2.94 1.82
C LEU A 152 -13.02 -3.39 3.23
N ALA A 153 -14.03 -2.81 3.86
CA ALA A 153 -14.37 -3.10 5.26
C ALA A 153 -14.80 -4.56 5.45
N ARG A 154 -15.65 -5.06 4.54
CA ARG A 154 -16.14 -6.44 4.50
C ARG A 154 -15.62 -7.18 3.27
N LEU A 155 -14.30 -7.11 3.06
CA LEU A 155 -13.58 -7.70 1.92
C LEU A 155 -14.19 -9.03 1.42
N LEU A 156 -14.29 -10.03 2.31
CA LEU A 156 -14.70 -11.38 1.94
C LEU A 156 -16.17 -11.51 1.50
N ASP A 157 -17.03 -10.57 1.88
CA ASP A 157 -18.46 -10.63 1.57
C ASP A 157 -18.74 -10.32 0.10
N TRP A 158 -17.93 -9.45 -0.53
CA TRP A 158 -18.24 -8.87 -1.83
C TRP A 158 -17.02 -8.62 -2.74
N TYR A 159 -15.85 -9.23 -2.46
CA TYR A 159 -14.64 -9.05 -3.28
C TYR A 159 -14.86 -9.35 -4.78
N GLY A 160 -15.71 -10.32 -5.10
CA GLY A 160 -16.07 -10.63 -6.49
C GLY A 160 -16.80 -9.48 -7.19
N GLU A 161 -17.79 -8.88 -6.53
CA GLU A 161 -18.54 -7.73 -7.06
C GLU A 161 -17.62 -6.50 -7.19
N PHE A 162 -16.77 -6.27 -6.19
CA PHE A 162 -15.73 -5.23 -6.26
C PHE A 162 -14.85 -5.39 -7.51
N ASN A 163 -14.38 -6.61 -7.80
CA ASN A 163 -13.57 -6.88 -8.99
C ASN A 163 -14.34 -6.59 -10.29
N GLY A 164 -15.64 -6.87 -10.32
CA GLY A 164 -16.52 -6.50 -11.44
C GLY A 164 -16.55 -4.99 -11.68
N VAL A 165 -16.76 -4.20 -10.61
CA VAL A 165 -16.74 -2.72 -10.67
C VAL A 165 -15.39 -2.21 -11.17
N ARG A 166 -14.30 -2.67 -10.56
CA ARG A 166 -12.93 -2.27 -10.92
C ARG A 166 -12.61 -2.57 -12.39
N THR A 167 -12.95 -3.77 -12.84
CA THR A 167 -12.73 -4.21 -14.22
C THR A 167 -13.50 -3.34 -15.21
N GLU A 168 -14.76 -3.04 -14.92
CA GLU A 168 -15.59 -2.22 -15.80
C GLU A 168 -15.08 -0.78 -15.90
N VAL A 169 -14.60 -0.19 -14.80
CA VAL A 169 -13.97 1.14 -14.80
C VAL A 169 -12.73 1.14 -15.67
N TYR A 170 -11.81 0.19 -15.48
CA TYR A 170 -10.58 0.10 -16.27
C TYR A 170 -10.86 -0.15 -17.75
N ARG A 171 -11.86 -0.98 -18.07
CA ARG A 171 -12.31 -1.22 -19.44
C ARG A 171 -12.85 0.06 -20.09
N ARG A 172 -13.70 0.82 -19.40
CA ARG A 172 -14.23 2.11 -19.89
C ARG A 172 -13.13 3.16 -20.08
N ALA A 173 -12.10 3.12 -19.24
CA ALA A 173 -10.92 3.96 -19.35
C ALA A 173 -9.95 3.52 -20.48
N GLY A 174 -10.25 2.42 -21.18
CA GLY A 174 -9.43 1.91 -22.29
C GLY A 174 -8.13 1.25 -21.84
N LEU A 175 -8.02 0.82 -20.58
CA LEU A 175 -6.82 0.17 -20.07
C LEU A 175 -6.71 -1.26 -20.59
N THR A 176 -5.56 -1.59 -21.18
CA THR A 176 -5.18 -2.96 -21.58
C THR A 176 -4.20 -3.61 -20.60
N ALA A 177 -3.59 -2.80 -19.73
CA ALA A 177 -2.81 -3.22 -18.59
C ALA A 177 -3.26 -2.40 -17.37
N PHE A 178 -3.29 -3.03 -16.20
CA PHE A 178 -3.88 -2.45 -15.01
C PHE A 178 -2.80 -1.98 -14.03
N PRO A 179 -3.08 -0.96 -13.20
CA PRO A 179 -2.14 -0.53 -12.17
C PRO A 179 -1.70 -1.69 -11.27
N ALA A 180 -0.51 -1.59 -10.68
CA ALA A 180 -0.19 -2.39 -9.50
C ALA A 180 -1.24 -2.10 -8.42
N SER A 181 -1.68 -3.11 -7.65
CA SER A 181 -2.81 -2.95 -6.75
C SER A 181 -2.73 -3.85 -5.52
N THR A 182 -3.23 -3.33 -4.40
CA THR A 182 -3.49 -4.09 -3.17
C THR A 182 -4.97 -3.97 -2.90
N GLY A 183 -5.65 -5.10 -2.74
CA GLY A 183 -7.06 -5.16 -2.40
C GLY A 183 -7.21 -5.95 -1.11
N ILE A 184 -7.21 -5.25 0.02
CA ILE A 184 -7.09 -5.84 1.36
C ILE A 184 -8.23 -5.37 2.26
N GLN A 185 -8.46 -6.06 3.37
CA GLN A 185 -9.38 -5.57 4.36
C GLN A 185 -8.78 -4.32 4.99
N GLY A 186 -9.59 -3.27 5.08
CA GLY A 186 -9.23 -2.09 5.84
C GLY A 186 -10.48 -1.33 6.22
N ARG A 187 -10.53 -0.91 7.47
CA ARG A 187 -11.68 -0.21 8.04
C ARG A 187 -11.30 1.23 8.34
N THR A 188 -12.21 2.12 7.99
CA THR A 188 -12.09 3.55 8.27
C THR A 188 -13.50 4.09 8.48
N ASP A 189 -13.85 4.45 9.71
CA ASP A 189 -15.12 5.05 10.16
C ASP A 189 -16.30 4.98 9.18
N GLY A 190 -17.06 3.89 9.23
CA GLY A 190 -18.33 3.77 8.51
C GLY A 190 -18.23 3.66 6.98
N GLU A 191 -17.04 3.74 6.40
CA GLU A 191 -16.82 3.55 4.97
C GLU A 191 -16.73 2.05 4.64
N GLU A 192 -17.40 1.62 3.57
CA GLU A 192 -17.28 0.25 3.08
C GLU A 192 -16.06 0.08 2.16
N CYS A 193 -15.68 1.14 1.43
CA CYS A 193 -14.45 1.15 0.64
C CYS A 193 -13.77 2.51 0.58
N GLN A 194 -12.44 2.49 0.55
CA GLN A 194 -11.62 3.67 0.23
C GLN A 194 -10.41 3.27 -0.65
N MET A 195 -9.84 4.26 -1.33
CA MET A 195 -8.71 4.08 -2.25
C MET A 195 -7.64 5.14 -2.05
N ASP A 196 -6.38 4.72 -2.09
CA ASP A 196 -5.26 5.58 -2.44
C ASP A 196 -4.83 5.29 -3.88
N LEU A 197 -4.34 6.29 -4.59
CA LEU A 197 -3.73 6.10 -5.90
C LEU A 197 -2.47 6.95 -6.09
N LEU A 198 -1.61 6.45 -6.97
CA LEU A 198 -0.40 7.11 -7.45
C LEU A 198 -0.46 7.19 -8.98
N ALA A 199 -0.51 8.40 -9.51
CA ALA A 199 -0.46 8.67 -10.93
C ALA A 199 0.84 9.39 -11.32
N VAL A 200 1.39 9.02 -12.47
CA VAL A 200 2.73 9.40 -12.89
C VAL A 200 2.70 9.81 -14.36
N ASP A 201 3.29 10.94 -14.67
CA ASP A 201 3.43 11.50 -16.01
C ASP A 201 4.86 12.00 -16.20
N GLY A 202 5.48 11.72 -17.34
CA GLY A 202 6.89 12.08 -17.63
C GLY A 202 7.97 11.15 -17.06
N LEU A 203 7.67 10.27 -16.07
CA LEU A 203 8.61 9.20 -15.66
C LEU A 203 8.33 7.89 -16.42
N PRO A 204 9.37 7.05 -16.67
CA PRO A 204 9.17 5.69 -17.13
C PRO A 204 8.33 4.88 -16.14
N VAL A 205 7.21 4.33 -16.63
CA VAL A 205 6.37 3.39 -15.89
C VAL A 205 6.28 2.10 -16.67
N ARG A 206 6.59 0.98 -16.02
CA ARG A 206 6.40 -0.36 -16.57
C ARG A 206 5.61 -1.24 -15.62
N LEU A 207 4.48 -1.74 -16.09
CA LEU A 207 3.62 -2.66 -15.33
C LEU A 207 4.14 -4.09 -15.46
N ILE A 208 4.33 -4.75 -14.32
CA ILE A 208 4.81 -6.13 -14.21
C ILE A 208 3.58 -7.03 -14.18
N ARG A 209 3.21 -7.64 -15.30
CA ARG A 209 1.98 -8.44 -15.42
C ARG A 209 2.14 -9.86 -14.87
N THR A 210 3.33 -10.41 -14.98
CA THR A 210 3.69 -11.77 -14.53
C THR A 210 5.02 -11.75 -13.78
N THR A 211 5.28 -12.80 -13.01
CA THR A 211 6.58 -13.06 -12.37
C THR A 211 7.02 -14.49 -12.70
N PRO A 212 8.27 -14.88 -12.41
CA PRO A 212 8.70 -16.27 -12.59
C PRO A 212 7.86 -17.30 -11.82
N ARG A 213 7.14 -16.87 -10.77
CA ARG A 213 6.34 -17.75 -9.90
C ARG A 213 4.83 -17.54 -10.05
N GLN A 214 4.38 -16.45 -10.69
CA GLN A 214 2.96 -16.07 -10.73
C GLN A 214 2.52 -15.57 -12.10
N SER A 215 1.43 -16.14 -12.62
CA SER A 215 0.76 -15.68 -13.86
C SER A 215 0.06 -14.33 -13.67
N GLU A 216 -0.60 -13.82 -14.70
CA GLU A 216 -1.38 -12.58 -14.59
C GLU A 216 -2.54 -12.72 -13.61
N ALA A 217 -2.76 -11.69 -12.78
CA ALA A 217 -3.88 -11.73 -11.84
C ALA A 217 -5.24 -11.73 -12.54
N PHE A 218 -5.30 -11.14 -13.73
CA PHE A 218 -6.52 -11.09 -14.53
C PHE A 218 -6.97 -12.47 -15.01
N ALA A 219 -6.04 -13.44 -15.14
CA ALA A 219 -6.36 -14.82 -15.51
C ALA A 219 -7.30 -15.52 -14.52
N TYR A 220 -7.38 -15.01 -13.29
CA TYR A 220 -8.31 -15.49 -12.26
C TYR A 220 -9.27 -14.39 -11.75
N GLY A 221 -9.53 -13.38 -12.59
CA GLY A 221 -10.62 -12.41 -12.38
C GLY A 221 -10.26 -11.12 -11.63
N SER A 222 -8.97 -10.87 -11.33
CA SER A 222 -8.55 -9.65 -10.64
C SER A 222 -7.77 -8.70 -11.54
N ALA A 223 -8.33 -7.52 -11.82
CA ALA A 223 -7.74 -6.53 -12.73
C ALA A 223 -6.61 -5.70 -12.06
N PHE A 224 -5.42 -6.30 -11.90
CA PHE A 224 -4.20 -5.60 -11.45
C PHE A 224 -2.92 -6.24 -12.00
N SER A 225 -1.81 -5.49 -12.00
CA SER A 225 -0.47 -6.00 -12.30
C SER A 225 0.25 -6.48 -11.03
N ARG A 226 1.16 -7.46 -11.11
CA ARG A 226 1.97 -7.96 -9.99
C ARG A 226 2.86 -6.91 -9.35
N GLY A 227 3.24 -5.90 -10.12
CA GLY A 227 3.93 -4.73 -9.63
C GLY A 227 4.04 -3.65 -10.71
N ALA A 228 4.71 -2.56 -10.37
CA ALA A 228 5.02 -1.49 -11.29
C ALA A 228 6.43 -0.96 -11.00
N VAL A 229 7.25 -0.82 -12.04
CA VAL A 229 8.49 -0.06 -11.99
C VAL A 229 8.15 1.40 -12.30
N VAL A 230 8.52 2.32 -11.42
CA VAL A 230 8.28 3.77 -11.55
C VAL A 230 9.60 4.49 -11.31
N GLY A 231 10.22 4.99 -12.38
CA GLY A 231 11.57 5.56 -12.26
C GLY A 231 12.56 4.53 -11.69
N ARG A 232 13.03 4.76 -10.45
CA ARG A 232 13.98 3.89 -9.73
C ARG A 232 13.34 2.99 -8.65
N THR A 233 12.03 2.97 -8.55
CA THR A 233 11.32 2.19 -7.53
C THR A 233 10.53 1.06 -8.17
N ILE A 234 10.39 -0.02 -7.41
CA ILE A 234 9.56 -1.17 -7.75
C ILE A 234 8.45 -1.25 -6.71
N HIS A 235 7.23 -0.96 -7.13
CA HIS A 235 6.02 -1.11 -6.33
C HIS A 235 5.50 -2.54 -6.49
N VAL A 236 5.61 -3.34 -5.44
CA VAL A 236 5.08 -4.69 -5.36
C VAL A 236 3.61 -4.63 -4.95
N SER A 237 2.73 -5.25 -5.72
CA SER A 237 1.31 -5.41 -5.40
C SER A 237 1.10 -6.27 -4.17
N GLY A 238 -0.12 -6.29 -3.63
CA GLY A 238 -0.50 -7.27 -2.60
C GLY A 238 -0.16 -8.68 -3.08
N THR A 239 0.82 -9.30 -2.43
CA THR A 239 1.38 -10.59 -2.81
C THR A 239 1.11 -11.57 -1.68
N ALA A 240 0.48 -12.69 -2.00
CA ALA A 240 0.12 -13.74 -1.05
C ALA A 240 0.64 -15.10 -1.54
N SER A 241 0.37 -16.16 -0.78
CA SER A 241 0.76 -17.54 -1.08
C SER A 241 -0.09 -18.12 -2.23
N ILE A 242 0.19 -17.68 -3.45
CA ILE A 242 -0.51 -18.07 -4.68
C ILE A 242 0.51 -18.58 -5.69
N GLY A 243 0.28 -19.78 -6.21
CA GLY A 243 1.12 -20.39 -7.23
C GLY A 243 0.88 -19.87 -8.64
N ALA A 244 1.65 -20.36 -9.60
CA ALA A 244 1.59 -19.95 -11.01
C ALA A 244 0.22 -20.18 -11.66
N ASP A 245 -0.53 -21.17 -11.20
CA ASP A 245 -1.88 -21.51 -11.67
C ASP A 245 -3.00 -20.69 -10.99
N GLY A 246 -2.64 -19.75 -10.11
CA GLY A 246 -3.58 -18.91 -9.39
C GLY A 246 -4.20 -19.57 -8.16
N ARG A 247 -3.86 -20.82 -7.81
CA ARG A 247 -4.37 -21.51 -6.60
C ARG A 247 -3.62 -21.06 -5.36
N THR A 248 -4.32 -21.03 -4.24
CA THR A 248 -3.72 -20.83 -2.91
C THR A 248 -2.81 -22.02 -2.57
N LEU A 249 -1.60 -21.74 -2.09
CA LEU A 249 -0.65 -22.74 -1.62
C LEU A 249 -0.65 -22.78 -0.08
N HIS A 250 -0.23 -23.90 0.48
CA HIS A 250 -0.05 -24.08 1.93
C HIS A 250 -1.30 -23.71 2.77
N VAL A 251 -2.49 -24.15 2.33
CA VAL A 251 -3.75 -23.86 3.03
C VAL A 251 -3.69 -24.32 4.49
N GLY A 252 -3.95 -23.39 5.41
CA GLY A 252 -3.98 -23.66 6.85
C GLY A 252 -2.63 -23.61 7.56
N ASP A 253 -1.53 -23.33 6.84
CA ASP A 253 -0.18 -23.21 7.40
C ASP A 253 0.33 -21.74 7.30
N PRO A 254 0.24 -20.95 8.38
CA PRO A 254 0.69 -19.55 8.39
C PRO A 254 2.17 -19.39 8.01
N GLU A 255 3.03 -20.28 8.51
CA GLU A 255 4.48 -20.17 8.33
C GLU A 255 4.87 -20.46 6.89
N ALA A 256 4.32 -21.53 6.33
CA ALA A 256 4.57 -21.88 4.94
C ALA A 256 3.96 -20.85 3.97
N GLN A 257 2.80 -20.28 4.27
CA GLN A 257 2.26 -19.18 3.46
C GLN A 257 3.11 -17.91 3.53
N PHE A 258 3.65 -17.57 4.70
CA PHE A 258 4.55 -16.43 4.83
C PHE A 258 5.85 -16.63 4.07
N ALA A 259 6.45 -17.82 4.17
CA ALA A 259 7.65 -18.17 3.41
C ALA A 259 7.40 -18.10 1.89
N GLU A 260 6.33 -18.72 1.40
CA GLU A 260 5.94 -18.67 -0.02
C GLU A 260 5.66 -17.23 -0.50
N THR A 261 5.05 -16.41 0.36
CA THR A 261 4.79 -15.00 0.04
C THR A 261 6.09 -14.21 -0.11
N LEU A 262 7.06 -14.36 0.81
CA LEU A 262 8.37 -13.73 0.70
C LEU A 262 9.13 -14.20 -0.55
N ASP A 263 9.04 -15.48 -0.86
CA ASP A 263 9.60 -16.11 -2.05
C ASP A 263 9.03 -15.53 -3.35
N ASN A 264 7.72 -15.26 -3.39
CA ASN A 264 7.05 -14.61 -4.50
C ASN A 264 7.49 -13.14 -4.66
N VAL A 265 7.60 -12.41 -3.55
CA VAL A 265 8.15 -11.03 -3.56
C VAL A 265 9.60 -11.04 -4.04
N ALA A 266 10.43 -11.95 -3.53
CA ALA A 266 11.84 -12.07 -3.92
C ALA A 266 12.01 -12.38 -5.40
N ALA A 267 11.18 -13.28 -5.96
CA ALA A 267 11.20 -13.62 -7.37
C ALA A 267 10.79 -12.44 -8.26
N LEU A 268 9.79 -11.65 -7.86
CA LEU A 268 9.41 -10.42 -8.56
C LEU A 268 10.57 -9.42 -8.55
N LEU A 269 11.12 -9.12 -7.37
CA LEU A 269 12.24 -8.18 -7.25
C LEU A 269 13.45 -8.62 -8.06
N SER A 270 13.80 -9.92 -8.01
CA SER A 270 14.95 -10.47 -8.73
C SER A 270 14.81 -10.35 -10.25
N ALA A 271 13.59 -10.52 -10.77
CA ALA A 271 13.31 -10.32 -12.20
C ALA A 271 13.50 -8.86 -12.64
N GLU A 272 13.46 -7.92 -11.70
CA GLU A 272 13.65 -6.49 -11.89
C GLU A 272 15.03 -6.00 -11.43
N GLY A 273 15.96 -6.92 -11.12
CA GLY A 273 17.32 -6.60 -10.70
C GLY A 273 17.47 -6.18 -9.23
N ALA A 274 16.42 -6.32 -8.42
CA ALA A 274 16.39 -6.00 -6.99
C ALA A 274 16.38 -7.26 -6.11
N ARG A 275 16.58 -7.08 -4.80
CA ARG A 275 16.52 -8.12 -3.77
C ARG A 275 15.68 -7.66 -2.59
N LEU A 276 15.31 -8.58 -1.70
CA LEU A 276 14.54 -8.25 -0.49
C LEU A 276 15.21 -7.18 0.39
N LYS A 277 16.54 -7.10 0.42
CA LYS A 277 17.27 -6.05 1.18
C LYS A 277 17.10 -4.64 0.60
N ASP A 278 16.66 -4.55 -0.65
CA ASP A 278 16.43 -3.30 -1.37
C ASP A 278 15.00 -2.77 -1.12
N VAL A 279 14.19 -3.50 -0.34
CA VAL A 279 12.88 -3.06 0.15
C VAL A 279 13.06 -1.95 1.18
N VAL A 280 12.47 -0.79 0.89
CA VAL A 280 12.55 0.43 1.71
C VAL A 280 11.28 0.69 2.53
N SER A 281 10.16 0.09 2.13
CA SER A 281 8.89 0.17 2.86
C SER A 281 8.03 -1.05 2.54
N ALA A 282 7.36 -1.62 3.54
CA ALA A 282 6.44 -2.74 3.36
C ALA A 282 5.32 -2.77 4.40
N THR A 283 4.20 -3.40 4.05
CA THR A 283 3.13 -3.75 5.00
C THR A 283 2.94 -5.25 4.97
N LEU A 284 2.93 -5.87 6.16
CA LEU A 284 2.61 -7.28 6.36
C LEU A 284 1.18 -7.37 6.89
N PHE A 285 0.27 -7.85 6.07
CA PHE A 285 -1.10 -8.13 6.45
C PHE A 285 -1.23 -9.58 6.90
N CYS A 286 -1.72 -9.79 8.11
CA CYS A 286 -1.97 -11.11 8.69
C CYS A 286 -3.45 -11.24 9.03
N ARG A 287 -4.06 -12.39 8.74
CA ARG A 287 -5.50 -12.60 8.93
C ARG A 287 -5.97 -12.35 10.36
N ASP A 288 -5.16 -12.77 11.33
CA ASP A 288 -5.44 -12.71 12.75
C ASP A 288 -4.12 -12.61 13.55
N GLU A 289 -4.23 -12.35 14.85
CA GLU A 289 -3.07 -12.18 15.74
C GLU A 289 -2.21 -13.44 15.83
N GLY A 290 -2.83 -14.63 15.81
CA GLY A 290 -2.08 -15.89 15.88
C GLY A 290 -1.23 -16.13 14.64
N VAL A 291 -1.75 -15.77 13.46
CA VAL A 291 -0.98 -15.75 12.22
C VAL A 291 0.18 -14.74 12.32
N LEU A 292 -0.07 -13.53 12.83
CA LEU A 292 0.96 -12.52 13.00
C LEU A 292 2.09 -13.00 13.93
N GLU A 293 1.75 -13.53 15.11
CA GLU A 293 2.71 -14.09 16.06
C GLU A 293 3.56 -15.19 15.43
N SER A 294 2.93 -16.11 14.68
CA SER A 294 3.62 -17.18 13.95
C SER A 294 4.60 -16.64 12.91
N CYS A 295 4.21 -15.61 12.14
CA CYS A 295 5.11 -14.98 11.15
C CYS A 295 6.29 -14.27 11.81
N LEU A 296 6.04 -13.51 12.88
CA LEU A 296 7.08 -12.74 13.59
C LEU A 296 8.10 -13.64 14.30
N ALA A 297 7.68 -14.79 14.81
CA ALA A 297 8.56 -15.75 15.48
C ALA A 297 9.74 -16.21 14.59
N ARG A 298 9.54 -16.25 13.27
CA ARG A 298 10.56 -16.73 12.32
C ARG A 298 11.57 -15.67 11.89
N ARG A 299 11.31 -14.37 12.14
CA ARG A 299 12.19 -13.24 11.75
C ARG A 299 12.66 -13.29 10.28
N LEU A 300 11.79 -13.73 9.36
CA LEU A 300 12.18 -13.99 7.97
C LEU A 300 12.30 -12.74 7.10
N ALA A 301 11.64 -11.63 7.47
CA ALA A 301 11.65 -10.41 6.68
C ALA A 301 12.91 -9.56 6.99
N PRO A 302 13.83 -9.37 6.02
CA PRO A 302 15.08 -8.62 6.24
C PRO A 302 14.93 -7.11 6.02
N PHE A 303 13.70 -6.58 6.02
CA PHE A 303 13.36 -5.20 5.68
C PHE A 303 12.34 -4.62 6.66
N PRO A 304 12.23 -3.28 6.79
CA PRO A 304 11.25 -2.67 7.68
C PRO A 304 9.82 -2.86 7.14
N PHE A 305 8.88 -3.17 8.03
CA PHE A 305 7.46 -3.31 7.68
C PHE A 305 6.53 -2.86 8.81
N VAL A 306 5.29 -2.51 8.45
CA VAL A 306 4.18 -2.36 9.41
C VAL A 306 3.36 -3.65 9.46
N PRO A 307 3.20 -4.29 10.63
CA PRO A 307 2.28 -5.41 10.79
C PRO A 307 0.84 -4.91 10.95
N VAL A 308 -0.10 -5.51 10.23
CA VAL A 308 -1.53 -5.15 10.25
C VAL A 308 -2.37 -6.41 10.30
N VAL A 309 -3.33 -6.47 11.22
CA VAL A 309 -4.32 -7.56 11.24
C VAL A 309 -5.46 -7.21 10.28
N ALA A 310 -5.60 -8.00 9.21
CA ALA A 310 -6.59 -7.79 8.15
C ALA A 310 -6.86 -9.10 7.39
N HIS A 311 -8.11 -9.34 7.02
CA HIS A 311 -8.43 -10.41 6.07
C HIS A 311 -7.78 -10.17 4.70
N VAL A 312 -7.28 -11.25 4.11
CA VAL A 312 -6.77 -11.32 2.74
C VAL A 312 -7.91 -11.66 1.78
N CYS A 313 -7.75 -11.41 0.48
CA CYS A 313 -8.80 -11.52 -0.53
C CYS A 313 -9.42 -12.92 -0.73
N ARG A 314 -8.90 -13.95 -0.07
CA ARG A 314 -9.50 -15.30 -0.01
C ARG A 314 -9.50 -15.79 1.45
N PRO A 315 -10.52 -16.53 1.89
CA PRO A 315 -10.59 -17.03 3.26
C PRO A 315 -9.43 -17.96 3.66
N ASP A 316 -8.82 -18.63 2.68
CA ASP A 316 -7.71 -19.57 2.86
C ASP A 316 -6.32 -18.92 2.78
N LEU A 317 -6.24 -17.63 2.43
CA LEU A 317 -5.02 -16.83 2.48
C LEU A 317 -4.87 -16.17 3.85
N LEU A 318 -3.72 -16.40 4.46
CA LEU A 318 -3.42 -16.01 5.84
C LEU A 318 -2.56 -14.76 5.90
N VAL A 319 -1.72 -14.56 4.88
CA VAL A 319 -0.70 -13.51 4.84
C VAL A 319 -0.68 -12.85 3.47
N GLU A 320 -0.51 -11.53 3.45
CA GLU A 320 -0.23 -10.74 2.25
C GLU A 320 0.85 -9.70 2.54
N ILE A 321 1.78 -9.49 1.61
CA ILE A 321 2.81 -8.45 1.68
C ILE A 321 2.64 -7.50 0.52
N GLU A 322 2.65 -6.20 0.81
CA GLU A 322 2.96 -5.17 -0.19
C GLU A 322 4.28 -4.49 0.14
N ALA A 323 5.00 -4.04 -0.87
CA ALA A 323 6.32 -3.44 -0.67
C ALA A 323 6.66 -2.39 -1.74
N VAL A 324 7.60 -1.52 -1.38
CA VAL A 324 8.35 -0.67 -2.30
C VAL A 324 9.83 -1.02 -2.14
N ALA A 325 10.47 -1.36 -3.25
CA ALA A 325 11.92 -1.50 -3.31
C ALA A 325 12.51 -0.36 -4.15
N ALA A 326 13.78 -0.03 -3.87
CA ALA A 326 14.52 0.99 -4.59
C ALA A 326 15.81 0.42 -5.16
N VAL A 327 16.08 0.71 -6.44
CA VAL A 327 17.26 0.22 -7.19
C VAL A 327 18.19 1.35 -7.62
#